data_AF-A0A0D2ICN4-F1
#
_entry.id   AF-A0A0D2ICN4-F1
#
_cell.length_a   1.000
_cell.length_b   1.000
_cell.length_c   1.000
_cell.angle_alpha   90.00
_cell.angle_beta   90.00
_cell.angle_gamma   90.00
#
_symmetry.space_group_name_H-M   'P 1'
#
loop_
_entity.id
_entity.type
_entity.pdbx_description
1 polymer ?
#
loop_
_entity_poly.entity_id
_entity_poly.type
_entity_poly.pdbx_seq_one_letter_code
_entity_poly.pdbx_strand_id
1 'polypeptide(L)'
;MADPEKNPAPISEPVVEVDSTIRPNKILSFWKGRINDPNVLGKELLEKALQVDEAQLEQDAIKVRRKLDWMVIPMMMTTYMLSFLDKQTLNYSNAYGLQPDTHMTGDDYSWVASALYFGWLTGAYPWNIILQRYPIGKLIGYMLFVWGVVCMLQAAVFNFAGFFAIRYFLGMLEACISPAFVLLTSMMWTREEQAFRTSLWLSTNGVSSILGALLAYGSGHADNLTVPNWKLIYLIVGAMTFAWGFVIVLFLPDGAHNAKMLNEYERMVAVWRVSKNQMGIKHHKVIPYHIKEAFLDGRTYIIFLMGICSGILNGGVANFISSIIKGFGFDALKTSLLQTPGGAFELIGCVAFGWLATKKNLLGLTIVLSCLPGIAGLIGLLTIDISHRYALVACCWLQNVLGSPIVLGWTIPGVNVAGHTKRTTVVGLFFVFYCAGNITGPHLFLPSESPRYFTAIRGLLGTYCALVFFQVIYSTWCYFENKARDRKGLHAERIQEELLEGFDDLTDKQNLHFRYKI
;
A
#
# COMPACT_ATOMS: atom_id res chain seq x y z
N MET A 1 -33.97 -59.23 -57.00
CA MET A 1 -33.19 -58.44 -57.96
C MET A 1 -32.72 -57.18 -57.23
N ALA A 2 -31.40 -57.02 -57.12
CA ALA A 2 -30.60 -55.80 -56.91
C ALA A 2 -31.01 -54.71 -55.87
N ASP A 3 -30.09 -54.54 -54.90
CA ASP A 3 -29.64 -53.35 -54.14
C ASP A 3 -29.59 -51.99 -54.91
N PRO A 4 -29.23 -50.82 -54.32
CA PRO A 4 -29.03 -50.44 -52.89
C PRO A 4 -29.49 -48.99 -52.49
N GLU A 5 -29.29 -48.70 -51.20
CA GLU A 5 -29.16 -47.43 -50.46
C GLU A 5 -29.09 -46.06 -51.19
N LYS A 6 -29.81 -45.05 -50.66
CA LYS A 6 -29.43 -43.63 -50.76
C LYS A 6 -29.87 -42.83 -49.53
N ASN A 7 -28.87 -42.39 -48.77
CA ASN A 7 -28.93 -41.45 -47.65
C ASN A 7 -29.16 -40.02 -48.16
N PRO A 8 -29.99 -39.15 -47.54
CA PRO A 8 -30.18 -37.78 -47.99
C PRO A 8 -29.07 -36.84 -47.48
N ALA A 9 -28.58 -35.99 -48.38
CA ALA A 9 -27.55 -34.98 -48.13
C ALA A 9 -28.09 -33.76 -47.34
N PRO A 10 -27.26 -33.09 -46.53
CA PRO A 10 -27.65 -31.88 -45.79
C PRO A 10 -27.61 -30.61 -46.65
N ILE A 11 -28.49 -29.67 -46.31
CA ILE A 11 -28.78 -28.39 -46.96
C ILE A 11 -27.59 -27.43 -46.86
N SER A 12 -27.22 -26.81 -47.99
CA SER A 12 -26.21 -25.75 -48.10
C SER A 12 -26.84 -24.35 -47.98
N GLU A 13 -26.37 -23.54 -47.02
CA GLU A 13 -26.61 -22.09 -46.99
C GLU A 13 -25.53 -21.32 -47.77
N PRO A 14 -25.83 -20.14 -48.37
CA PRO A 14 -24.94 -19.46 -49.29
C PRO A 14 -23.80 -18.71 -48.56
N VAL A 15 -22.61 -18.77 -49.15
CA VAL A 15 -21.41 -18.02 -48.74
C VAL A 15 -21.59 -16.56 -49.12
N VAL A 16 -21.60 -15.66 -48.13
CA VAL A 16 -21.45 -14.21 -48.34
C VAL A 16 -19.96 -13.89 -48.38
N GLU A 17 -19.43 -13.60 -49.57
CA GLU A 17 -18.11 -13.01 -49.74
C GLU A 17 -18.11 -11.59 -49.18
N VAL A 18 -17.33 -11.36 -48.11
CA VAL A 18 -17.07 -10.02 -47.59
C VAL A 18 -15.87 -9.44 -48.35
N ASP A 19 -16.20 -8.44 -49.16
CA ASP A 19 -15.30 -7.64 -49.98
C ASP A 19 -14.13 -7.08 -49.16
N SER A 20 -12.90 -7.40 -49.56
CA SER A 20 -11.67 -7.17 -48.80
C SER A 20 -10.90 -5.95 -49.31
N THR A 21 -11.52 -4.77 -49.26
CA THR A 21 -10.83 -3.51 -49.57
C THR A 21 -11.09 -2.42 -48.54
N ILE A 22 -10.60 -2.61 -47.31
CA ILE A 22 -10.37 -1.50 -46.38
C ILE A 22 -8.88 -1.51 -46.00
N ARG A 23 -8.15 -0.52 -46.54
CA ARG A 23 -6.74 -0.27 -46.24
C ARG A 23 -6.55 -0.13 -44.73
N PRO A 24 -5.72 -0.94 -44.06
CA PRO A 24 -5.44 -0.71 -42.65
C PRO A 24 -4.60 0.56 -42.51
N ASN A 25 -5.10 1.50 -41.70
CA ASN A 25 -4.41 2.73 -41.32
C ASN A 25 -2.98 2.40 -40.80
N LYS A 26 -1.96 2.72 -41.60
CA LYS A 26 -0.53 2.53 -41.30
C LYS A 26 -0.06 3.16 -39.98
N ILE A 27 -0.84 4.06 -39.39
CA ILE A 27 -0.54 4.72 -38.12
C ILE A 27 -0.85 3.80 -36.92
N LEU A 28 -1.88 2.94 -37.00
CA LEU A 28 -2.23 1.98 -35.94
C LEU A 28 -1.34 0.74 -35.96
N SER A 29 -0.78 0.37 -37.12
CA SER A 29 0.21 -0.72 -37.23
C SER A 29 1.60 -0.31 -36.72
N PHE A 30 1.93 0.99 -36.74
CA PHE A 30 3.21 1.48 -36.22
C PHE A 30 3.28 1.37 -34.68
N TRP A 31 2.15 1.57 -33.99
CA TRP A 31 2.05 1.36 -32.54
C TRP A 31 1.87 -0.10 -32.10
N LYS A 32 1.57 -1.01 -33.03
CA LYS A 32 1.46 -2.47 -32.79
C LYS A 32 2.77 -3.24 -33.00
N GLY A 33 3.81 -2.60 -33.57
CA GLY A 33 5.12 -3.23 -33.76
C GLY A 33 5.95 -3.25 -32.48
N ARG A 34 6.18 -4.46 -31.93
CA ARG A 34 6.97 -4.77 -30.71
C ARG A 34 6.30 -4.57 -29.35
N ILE A 35 5.04 -4.96 -29.21
CA ILE A 35 4.58 -5.44 -27.89
C ILE A 35 4.74 -6.96 -27.92
N ASN A 36 5.93 -7.46 -27.57
CA ASN A 36 6.07 -8.87 -27.23
C ASN A 36 5.10 -9.10 -26.07
N ASP A 37 4.07 -9.93 -26.29
CA ASP A 37 3.13 -10.29 -25.23
C ASP A 37 3.95 -10.88 -24.07
N PRO A 38 3.97 -10.25 -22.89
CA PRO A 38 4.77 -10.69 -21.74
C PRO A 38 4.59 -12.17 -21.41
N ASN A 39 3.40 -12.70 -21.71
CA ASN A 39 3.04 -14.08 -21.47
C ASN A 39 3.67 -15.05 -22.47
N VAL A 40 3.91 -14.63 -23.72
CA VAL A 40 4.55 -15.45 -24.75
C VAL A 40 6.05 -15.54 -24.48
N LEU A 41 6.70 -14.41 -24.18
CA LEU A 41 8.12 -14.38 -23.82
C LEU A 41 8.39 -15.15 -22.51
N GLY A 42 7.47 -15.05 -21.54
CA GLY A 42 7.55 -15.84 -20.30
C GLY A 42 7.43 -17.35 -20.55
N LYS A 43 6.57 -17.78 -21.48
CA LYS A 43 6.42 -19.20 -21.86
C LYS A 43 7.65 -19.75 -22.55
N GLU A 44 8.22 -19.03 -23.52
CA GLU A 44 9.46 -19.44 -24.21
C GLU A 44 10.63 -19.58 -23.23
N LEU A 45 10.76 -18.65 -22.27
CA LEU A 45 11.79 -18.72 -21.23
C LEU A 45 11.56 -19.90 -20.27
N LEU A 46 10.30 -20.24 -19.96
CA LEU A 46 9.97 -21.38 -19.14
C LEU A 46 10.28 -22.71 -19.84
N GLU A 47 9.97 -22.83 -21.13
CA GLU A 47 10.31 -24.01 -21.94
C GLU A 47 11.83 -24.22 -22.02
N LYS A 48 12.61 -23.14 -22.16
CA LYS A 48 14.07 -23.20 -22.07
C LYS A 48 14.56 -23.60 -20.66
N ALA A 49 13.87 -23.19 -19.60
CA ALA A 49 14.24 -23.56 -18.24
C ALA A 49 14.05 -25.05 -17.95
N LEU A 50 12.97 -25.64 -18.45
CA LEU A 50 12.65 -27.05 -18.25
C LEU A 50 13.66 -28.00 -18.91
N GLN A 51 14.53 -27.50 -19.78
CA GLN A 51 15.61 -28.26 -20.41
C GLN A 51 16.91 -28.29 -19.57
N VAL A 52 16.98 -27.52 -18.48
CA VAL A 52 18.15 -27.42 -17.60
C VAL A 52 17.93 -28.23 -16.32
N ASP A 53 18.99 -28.81 -15.77
CA ASP A 53 18.94 -29.59 -14.53
C ASP A 53 18.41 -28.75 -13.34
N GLU A 54 17.45 -29.30 -12.61
CA GLU A 54 16.73 -28.61 -11.52
C GLU A 54 17.66 -28.24 -10.36
N ALA A 55 18.63 -29.10 -10.03
CA ALA A 55 19.58 -28.82 -8.96
C ALA A 55 20.47 -27.60 -9.25
N GLN A 56 20.80 -27.37 -10.52
CA GLN A 56 21.57 -26.21 -10.96
C GLN A 56 20.72 -24.93 -10.94
N LEU A 57 19.47 -25.03 -11.38
CA LEU A 57 18.51 -23.91 -11.34
C LEU A 57 18.25 -23.42 -9.91
N GLU A 58 18.18 -24.30 -8.92
CA GLU A 58 17.97 -23.91 -7.51
C GLU A 58 19.14 -23.11 -6.93
N GLN A 59 20.38 -23.50 -7.25
CA GLN A 59 21.56 -22.75 -6.80
C GLN A 59 21.62 -21.35 -7.43
N ASP A 60 21.34 -21.26 -8.73
CA ASP A 60 21.34 -19.99 -9.44
C ASP A 60 20.14 -19.10 -9.07
N ALA A 61 19.01 -19.69 -8.67
CA ALA A 61 17.84 -18.96 -8.20
C ALA A 61 18.15 -18.08 -6.99
N ILE A 62 19.07 -18.50 -6.09
CA ILE A 62 19.50 -17.70 -4.93
C ILE A 62 20.28 -16.46 -5.39
N LYS A 63 21.18 -16.60 -6.37
CA LYS A 63 21.98 -15.49 -6.92
C LYS A 63 21.07 -14.50 -7.65
N VAL A 64 20.18 -15.01 -8.51
CA VAL A 64 19.21 -14.20 -9.26
C VAL A 64 18.26 -13.49 -8.30
N ARG A 65 17.80 -14.14 -7.23
CA ARG A 65 17.00 -13.51 -6.18
C ARG A 65 17.73 -12.33 -5.54
N ARG A 66 18.97 -12.52 -5.10
CA ARG A 66 19.74 -11.44 -4.47
C ARG A 66 19.92 -10.26 -5.44
N LYS A 67 20.18 -10.54 -6.72
CA LYS A 67 20.32 -9.50 -7.75
C LYS A 67 19.01 -8.74 -7.98
N LEU A 68 17.87 -9.44 -8.00
CA LEU A 68 16.54 -8.83 -8.05
C LEU A 68 16.25 -7.99 -6.81
N ASP A 69 16.57 -8.51 -5.62
CA ASP A 69 16.40 -7.81 -4.35
C ASP A 69 17.18 -6.49 -4.36
N TRP A 70 18.46 -6.52 -4.72
CA TRP A 70 19.32 -5.32 -4.76
C TRP A 70 18.94 -4.29 -5.84
N MET A 71 18.21 -4.70 -6.86
CA MET A 71 17.81 -3.81 -7.96
C MET A 71 16.41 -3.23 -7.71
N VAL A 72 15.43 -4.08 -7.50
CA VAL A 72 14.01 -3.69 -7.53
C VAL A 72 13.53 -3.18 -6.18
N ILE A 73 13.96 -3.80 -5.07
CA ILE A 73 13.48 -3.41 -3.74
C ILE A 73 13.89 -1.97 -3.40
N PRO A 74 15.16 -1.53 -3.58
CA PRO A 74 15.52 -0.12 -3.35
C PRO A 74 14.68 0.84 -4.18
N MET A 75 14.37 0.49 -5.43
CA MET A 75 13.52 1.35 -6.28
C MET A 75 12.09 1.46 -5.75
N MET A 76 11.50 0.35 -5.31
CA MET A 76 10.18 0.34 -4.68
C MET A 76 10.19 1.10 -3.34
N MET A 77 11.23 0.88 -2.54
CA MET A 77 11.47 1.56 -1.26
C MET A 77 11.54 3.08 -1.44
N THR A 78 12.38 3.59 -2.35
CA THR A 78 12.50 5.03 -2.59
C THR A 78 11.20 5.63 -3.13
N THR A 79 10.49 4.91 -4.00
CA THR A 79 9.21 5.40 -4.54
C THR A 79 8.13 5.47 -3.46
N TYR A 80 8.05 4.45 -2.59
CA TYR A 80 7.10 4.44 -1.47
C TYR A 80 7.45 5.48 -0.41
N MET A 81 8.74 5.70 -0.17
CA MET A 81 9.25 6.78 0.68
C MET A 81 8.80 8.15 0.15
N LEU A 82 8.97 8.42 -1.16
CA LEU A 82 8.51 9.67 -1.78
C LEU A 82 6.99 9.84 -1.69
N SER A 83 6.25 8.72 -1.78
CA SER A 83 4.80 8.68 -1.55
C SER A 83 4.41 9.20 -0.18
N PHE A 84 5.05 8.67 0.85
CA PHE A 84 4.76 9.08 2.21
C PHE A 84 5.24 10.51 2.49
N LEU A 85 6.35 10.92 1.87
CA LEU A 85 6.93 12.26 2.02
C LEU A 85 5.98 13.35 1.54
N ASP A 86 5.35 13.14 0.38
CA ASP A 86 4.35 14.04 -0.18
C ASP A 86 3.14 14.21 0.75
N LYS A 87 2.60 13.10 1.29
CA LYS A 87 1.51 13.16 2.29
C LYS A 87 1.89 13.99 3.51
N GLN A 88 3.09 13.78 4.05
CA GLN A 88 3.59 14.48 5.24
C GLN A 88 3.93 15.95 4.98
N THR A 89 4.10 16.35 3.71
CA THR A 89 4.46 17.72 3.36
C THR A 89 3.39 18.72 3.84
N LEU A 90 2.11 18.33 3.92
CA LEU A 90 1.06 19.12 4.55
C LEU A 90 1.40 19.48 6.00
N ASN A 91 1.75 18.47 6.80
CA ASN A 91 2.06 18.63 8.22
C ASN A 91 3.24 19.57 8.42
N TYR A 92 4.34 19.39 7.67
CA TYR A 92 5.51 20.27 7.77
C TYR A 92 5.20 21.71 7.32
N SER A 93 4.47 21.87 6.21
CA SER A 93 4.07 23.18 5.69
C SER A 93 3.20 23.95 6.68
N ASN A 94 2.40 23.25 7.48
CA ASN A 94 1.59 23.88 8.51
C ASN A 94 2.44 24.55 9.61
N ALA A 95 3.62 24.01 9.93
CA ALA A 95 4.55 24.65 10.86
C ALA A 95 5.03 26.02 10.35
N TYR A 96 5.16 26.18 9.02
CA TYR A 96 5.67 27.36 8.33
C TYR A 96 4.59 28.35 7.85
N GLY A 97 3.37 28.27 8.40
CA GLY A 97 2.35 29.30 8.15
C GLY A 97 1.50 29.08 6.89
N LEU A 98 1.33 27.83 6.44
CA LEU A 98 0.43 27.50 5.33
C LEU A 98 -0.98 28.09 5.48
N GLN A 99 -1.60 27.94 6.66
CA GLN A 99 -2.99 28.38 6.90
C GLN A 99 -3.21 29.89 6.70
N PRO A 100 -2.44 30.80 7.33
CA PRO A 100 -2.62 32.24 7.12
C PRO A 100 -2.36 32.66 5.67
N ASP A 101 -1.35 32.08 5.00
CA ASP A 101 -0.98 32.42 3.62
C ASP A 101 -2.03 31.99 2.57
N THR A 102 -2.90 31.04 2.91
CA THR A 102 -3.95 30.51 2.02
C THR A 102 -5.36 30.90 2.46
N HIS A 103 -5.46 31.77 3.47
CA HIS A 103 -6.72 32.24 4.06
C HIS A 103 -7.63 31.10 4.55
N MET A 104 -7.04 30.00 5.03
CA MET A 104 -7.82 28.88 5.59
C MET A 104 -8.37 29.26 6.97
N THR A 105 -9.66 28.99 7.19
CA THR A 105 -10.35 29.28 8.46
C THR A 105 -11.13 28.06 8.96
N GLY A 106 -11.25 27.92 10.28
CA GLY A 106 -12.01 26.82 10.88
C GLY A 106 -11.48 25.44 10.44
N ASP A 107 -12.37 24.62 9.86
CA ASP A 107 -12.10 23.22 9.49
C ASP A 107 -11.46 23.05 8.09
N ASP A 108 -11.12 24.15 7.41
CA ASP A 108 -10.53 24.12 6.07
C ASP A 108 -9.27 23.25 6.00
N TYR A 109 -8.39 23.34 7.01
CA TYR A 109 -7.18 22.52 7.06
C TYR A 109 -7.50 21.01 7.13
N SER A 110 -8.53 20.65 7.92
CA SER A 110 -8.98 19.26 8.08
C SER A 110 -9.60 18.71 6.79
N TRP A 111 -10.35 19.53 6.05
CA TRP A 111 -10.85 19.17 4.72
C TRP A 111 -9.74 19.01 3.69
N VAL A 112 -8.72 19.88 3.73
CA VAL A 112 -7.54 19.81 2.89
C VAL A 112 -6.69 18.56 3.17
N ALA A 113 -6.59 18.13 4.43
CA ALA A 113 -5.97 16.87 4.79
C ALA A 113 -6.80 15.67 4.26
N SER A 114 -8.12 15.76 4.34
CA SER A 114 -9.06 14.73 3.90
C SER A 114 -9.13 14.57 2.36
N ALA A 115 -8.91 15.66 1.61
CA ALA A 115 -8.98 15.70 0.15
C ALA A 115 -8.16 14.60 -0.54
N LEU A 116 -6.97 14.32 -0.02
CA LEU A 116 -6.09 13.27 -0.53
C LEU A 116 -6.77 11.90 -0.47
N TYR A 117 -7.46 11.58 0.61
CA TYR A 117 -8.12 10.29 0.80
C TYR A 117 -9.41 10.16 -0.02
N PHE A 118 -10.13 11.26 -0.28
CA PHE A 118 -11.20 11.27 -1.28
C PHE A 118 -10.67 10.95 -2.68
N GLY A 119 -9.54 11.57 -3.05
CA GLY A 119 -8.84 11.27 -4.29
C GLY A 119 -8.47 9.79 -4.38
N TRP A 120 -7.87 9.28 -3.31
CA TRP A 120 -7.42 7.89 -3.21
C TRP A 120 -8.57 6.88 -3.40
N LEU A 121 -9.72 7.12 -2.76
CA LEU A 121 -10.93 6.30 -2.94
C LEU A 121 -11.40 6.27 -4.40
N THR A 122 -11.45 7.43 -5.04
CA THR A 122 -11.93 7.54 -6.43
C THR A 122 -10.92 6.97 -7.43
N GLY A 123 -9.62 7.11 -7.18
CA GLY A 123 -8.54 6.62 -8.03
C GLY A 123 -8.29 5.11 -7.91
N ALA A 124 -8.59 4.50 -6.76
CA ALA A 124 -8.26 3.10 -6.49
C ALA A 124 -8.85 2.13 -7.53
N TYR A 125 -10.11 2.30 -7.92
CA TYR A 125 -10.77 1.40 -8.87
C TYR A 125 -10.26 1.58 -10.32
N PRO A 126 -10.23 2.79 -10.89
CA PRO A 126 -9.65 3.01 -12.23
C PRO A 126 -8.23 2.48 -12.36
N TRP A 127 -7.36 2.75 -11.38
CA TRP A 127 -5.97 2.31 -11.43
C TRP A 127 -5.82 0.79 -11.40
N ASN A 128 -6.66 0.09 -10.65
CA ASN A 128 -6.65 -1.38 -10.65
C ASN A 128 -6.94 -1.95 -12.05
N ILE A 129 -7.80 -1.31 -12.85
CA ILE A 129 -8.09 -1.74 -14.23
C ILE A 129 -6.90 -1.41 -15.15
N ILE A 130 -6.32 -0.22 -15.02
CA ILE A 130 -5.20 0.24 -15.85
C ILE A 130 -3.96 -0.64 -15.61
N LEU A 131 -3.64 -0.93 -14.35
CA LEU A 131 -2.49 -1.76 -13.97
C LEU A 131 -2.56 -3.20 -14.50
N GLN A 132 -3.76 -3.70 -14.79
CA GLN A 132 -3.92 -5.02 -15.39
C GLN A 132 -3.69 -5.04 -16.90
N ARG A 133 -3.75 -3.88 -17.57
CA ARG A 133 -3.66 -3.76 -19.03
C ARG A 133 -2.33 -3.21 -19.53
N TYR A 134 -1.63 -2.45 -18.70
CA TYR A 134 -0.41 -1.73 -19.09
C TYR A 134 0.84 -2.26 -18.38
N PRO A 135 2.03 -2.12 -19.00
CA PRO A 135 3.30 -2.46 -18.38
C PRO A 135 3.54 -1.60 -17.13
N ILE A 136 3.69 -2.27 -15.99
CA ILE A 136 3.66 -1.67 -14.65
C ILE A 136 4.82 -0.69 -14.44
N GLY A 137 6.04 -1.09 -14.83
CA GLY A 137 7.25 -0.32 -14.56
C GLY A 137 7.22 1.03 -15.28
N LYS A 138 6.90 1.01 -16.57
CA LYS A 138 6.74 2.25 -17.36
C LYS A 138 5.57 3.10 -16.87
N LEU A 139 4.44 2.49 -16.54
CA LEU A 139 3.27 3.21 -16.07
C LEU A 139 3.60 3.98 -14.78
N ILE A 140 4.23 3.34 -13.79
CA ILE A 140 4.65 4.00 -12.55
C ILE A 140 5.63 5.13 -12.85
N GLY A 141 6.58 4.94 -13.76
CA GLY A 141 7.54 5.98 -14.11
C GLY A 141 6.90 7.22 -14.76
N TYR A 142 6.01 7.03 -15.73
CA TYR A 142 5.25 8.15 -16.32
C TYR A 142 4.37 8.86 -15.28
N MET A 143 3.81 8.06 -14.38
CA MET A 143 2.96 8.55 -13.32
C MET A 143 3.72 9.42 -12.31
N LEU A 144 4.94 9.04 -11.95
CA LEU A 144 5.80 9.83 -11.06
C LEU A 144 6.11 11.22 -11.61
N PHE A 145 6.19 11.39 -12.93
CA PHE A 145 6.33 12.72 -13.53
C PHE A 145 5.08 13.58 -13.31
N VAL A 146 3.91 13.03 -13.65
CA VAL A 146 2.63 13.76 -13.48
C VAL A 146 2.42 14.10 -12.01
N TRP A 147 2.66 13.13 -11.13
CA TRP A 147 2.57 13.31 -9.70
C TRP A 147 3.55 14.36 -9.18
N GLY A 148 4.84 14.29 -9.53
CA GLY A 148 5.83 15.29 -9.12
C GLY A 148 5.46 16.71 -9.58
N VAL A 149 4.89 16.86 -10.78
CA VAL A 149 4.35 18.15 -11.25
C VAL A 149 3.18 18.61 -10.39
N VAL A 150 2.23 17.74 -10.08
CA VAL A 150 1.07 18.07 -9.22
C VAL A 150 1.51 18.40 -7.79
N CYS A 151 2.54 17.76 -7.25
CA CYS A 151 3.17 18.14 -5.98
C CYS A 151 3.69 19.59 -6.04
N MET A 152 4.46 19.93 -7.08
CA MET A 152 5.00 21.29 -7.24
C MET A 152 3.89 22.34 -7.44
N LEU A 153 2.80 21.98 -8.12
CA LEU A 153 1.65 22.88 -8.33
C LEU A 153 0.96 23.28 -7.02
N GLN A 154 1.10 22.52 -5.92
CA GLN A 154 0.57 22.93 -4.61
C GLN A 154 1.20 24.26 -4.12
N ALA A 155 2.45 24.54 -4.49
CA ALA A 155 3.11 25.81 -4.16
C ALA A 155 2.49 27.02 -4.88
N ALA A 156 1.81 26.80 -6.02
CA ALA A 156 1.18 27.85 -6.82
C ALA A 156 -0.24 28.21 -6.34
N VAL A 157 -0.72 27.61 -5.26
CA VAL A 157 -2.06 27.85 -4.74
C VAL A 157 -2.08 29.01 -3.74
N PHE A 158 -3.19 29.76 -3.76
CA PHE A 158 -3.43 30.91 -2.89
C PHE A 158 -4.75 30.84 -2.11
N ASN A 159 -5.55 29.78 -2.29
CA ASN A 159 -6.87 29.64 -1.65
C ASN A 159 -7.16 28.19 -1.25
N PHE A 160 -8.12 28.01 -0.34
CA PHE A 160 -8.58 26.70 0.13
C PHE A 160 -9.04 25.79 -1.03
N ALA A 161 -9.91 26.30 -1.93
CA ALA A 161 -10.53 25.50 -2.98
C ALA A 161 -9.51 24.90 -3.97
N GLY A 162 -8.52 25.70 -4.39
CA GLY A 162 -7.43 25.24 -5.24
C GLY A 162 -6.56 24.21 -4.52
N PHE A 163 -6.36 24.38 -3.22
CA PHE A 163 -5.51 23.48 -2.44
C PHE A 163 -6.20 22.12 -2.24
N PHE A 164 -7.51 22.15 -1.95
CA PHE A 164 -8.36 20.97 -1.90
C PHE A 164 -8.38 20.23 -3.25
N ALA A 165 -8.58 20.94 -4.36
CA ALA A 165 -8.63 20.33 -5.69
C ALA A 165 -7.31 19.65 -6.07
N ILE A 166 -6.17 20.32 -5.89
CA ILE A 166 -4.86 19.74 -6.20
C ILE A 166 -4.58 18.52 -5.32
N ARG A 167 -4.93 18.57 -4.03
CA ARG A 167 -4.82 17.42 -3.11
C ARG A 167 -5.68 16.24 -3.51
N TYR A 168 -6.89 16.50 -3.99
CA TYR A 168 -7.78 15.45 -4.50
C TYR A 168 -7.16 14.76 -5.72
N PHE A 169 -6.67 15.53 -6.71
CA PHE A 169 -5.99 14.93 -7.86
C PHE A 169 -4.71 14.20 -7.47
N LEU A 170 -3.93 14.74 -6.53
CA LEU A 170 -2.76 14.09 -5.98
C LEU A 170 -3.08 12.71 -5.41
N GLY A 171 -4.12 12.62 -4.57
CA GLY A 171 -4.56 11.35 -4.00
C GLY A 171 -5.08 10.36 -5.05
N MET A 172 -5.78 10.87 -6.07
CA MET A 172 -6.22 10.06 -7.21
C MET A 172 -5.01 9.50 -7.97
N LEU A 173 -3.94 10.28 -8.12
CA LEU A 173 -2.73 9.84 -8.78
C LEU A 173 -1.98 8.80 -7.93
N GLU A 174 -1.78 9.09 -6.64
CA GLU A 174 -1.05 8.23 -5.72
C GLU A 174 -1.68 6.83 -5.54
N ALA A 175 -2.98 6.68 -5.83
CA ALA A 175 -3.73 5.43 -5.66
C ALA A 175 -3.18 4.23 -6.43
N CYS A 176 -2.37 4.43 -7.48
CA CYS A 176 -1.83 3.33 -8.25
C CYS A 176 -0.64 2.62 -7.60
N ILE A 177 0.12 3.27 -6.72
CA ILE A 177 1.46 2.79 -6.34
C ILE A 177 1.40 1.52 -5.50
N SER A 178 0.58 1.53 -4.45
CA SER A 178 0.38 0.38 -3.56
C SER A 178 -0.05 -0.88 -4.33
N PRO A 179 -1.13 -0.87 -5.15
CA PRO A 179 -1.52 -2.06 -5.91
C PRO A 179 -0.47 -2.44 -6.97
N ALA A 180 0.19 -1.47 -7.60
CA ALA A 180 1.23 -1.74 -8.59
C ALA A 180 2.43 -2.48 -7.98
N PHE A 181 2.85 -2.10 -6.78
CA PHE A 181 3.94 -2.75 -6.06
C PHE A 181 3.57 -4.12 -5.52
N VAL A 182 2.35 -4.33 -5.04
CA VAL A 182 1.87 -5.67 -4.69
C VAL A 182 1.90 -6.58 -5.92
N LEU A 183 1.42 -6.10 -7.06
CA LEU A 183 1.37 -6.86 -8.30
C LEU A 183 2.78 -7.15 -8.85
N LEU A 184 3.68 -6.16 -8.85
CA LEU A 184 5.09 -6.35 -9.21
C LEU A 184 5.78 -7.35 -8.27
N THR A 185 5.50 -7.28 -6.96
CA THR A 185 6.06 -8.22 -5.98
C THR A 185 5.61 -9.64 -6.27
N SER A 186 4.33 -9.82 -6.62
CA SER A 186 3.78 -11.13 -6.99
C SER A 186 4.38 -11.71 -8.28
N MET A 187 4.83 -10.85 -9.20
CA MET A 187 5.40 -11.26 -10.49
C MET A 187 6.90 -11.58 -10.44
N MET A 188 7.60 -11.11 -9.41
CA MET A 188 9.05 -11.22 -9.31
C MET A 188 9.53 -12.12 -8.17
N TRP A 189 8.72 -12.37 -7.13
CA TRP A 189 9.13 -13.15 -5.94
C TRP A 189 8.17 -14.29 -5.61
N THR A 190 8.68 -15.29 -4.89
CA THR A 190 7.89 -16.43 -4.41
C THR A 190 6.98 -16.07 -3.24
N ARG A 191 5.93 -16.86 -3.02
CA ARG A 191 4.92 -16.60 -1.97
C ARG A 191 5.54 -16.46 -0.58
N GLU A 192 6.56 -17.26 -0.28
CA GLU A 192 7.30 -17.20 0.98
C GLU A 192 8.15 -15.93 1.11
N GLU A 193 8.63 -15.40 -0.02
CA GLU A 193 9.49 -14.22 -0.07
C GLU A 193 8.69 -12.90 -0.03
N GLN A 194 7.49 -12.89 -0.62
CA GLN A 194 6.64 -11.70 -0.80
C GLN A 194 6.35 -10.94 0.50
N ALA A 195 6.08 -11.65 1.60
CA ALA A 195 5.72 -11.02 2.88
C ALA A 195 6.86 -10.14 3.43
N PHE A 196 8.10 -10.66 3.41
CA PHE A 196 9.25 -9.91 3.90
C PHE A 196 9.56 -8.69 3.03
N ARG A 197 9.49 -8.83 1.70
CA ARG A 197 9.71 -7.72 0.77
C ARG A 197 8.64 -6.64 0.90
N THR A 198 7.40 -7.04 1.14
CA THR A 198 6.29 -6.13 1.40
C THR A 198 6.54 -5.29 2.65
N SER A 199 7.00 -5.91 3.73
CA SER A 199 7.38 -5.20 4.95
C SER A 199 8.59 -4.26 4.75
N LEU A 200 9.55 -4.62 3.88
CA LEU A 200 10.72 -3.79 3.62
C LEU A 200 10.38 -2.46 2.93
N TRP A 201 9.51 -2.46 1.92
CA TRP A 201 9.12 -1.19 1.29
C TRP A 201 8.13 -0.39 2.14
N LEU A 202 7.28 -1.04 2.96
CA LEU A 202 6.41 -0.34 3.91
C LEU A 202 7.19 0.35 5.05
N SER A 203 8.32 -0.20 5.49
CA SER A 203 9.12 0.37 6.58
C SER A 203 9.77 1.72 6.23
N THR A 204 9.81 2.07 4.94
CA THR A 204 10.37 3.34 4.47
C THR A 204 9.58 4.58 4.89
N ASN A 205 8.36 4.42 5.42
CA ASN A 205 7.59 5.52 5.99
C ASN A 205 8.37 6.27 7.08
N GLY A 206 9.06 5.56 7.98
CA GLY A 206 9.89 6.19 9.02
C GLY A 206 11.10 6.94 8.44
N VAL A 207 11.69 6.43 7.36
CA VAL A 207 12.79 7.12 6.64
C VAL A 207 12.27 8.39 5.97
N SER A 208 11.08 8.33 5.38
CA SER A 208 10.40 9.49 4.82
C SER A 208 10.13 10.55 5.90
N SER A 209 9.68 10.16 7.09
CA SER A 209 9.47 11.09 8.22
C SER A 209 10.77 11.81 8.64
N ILE A 210 11.90 11.09 8.64
CA ILE A 210 13.23 11.69 8.92
C ILE A 210 13.62 12.68 7.82
N LEU A 211 13.57 12.25 6.55
CA LEU A 211 13.95 13.09 5.42
C LEU A 211 13.04 14.31 5.29
N GLY A 212 11.73 14.15 5.50
CA GLY A 212 10.77 15.26 5.46
C GLY A 212 11.01 16.29 6.55
N ALA A 213 11.27 15.85 7.78
CA ALA A 213 11.64 16.74 8.88
C ALA A 213 12.93 17.53 8.59
N LEU A 214 13.96 16.87 8.03
CA LEU A 214 15.22 17.50 7.65
C LEU A 214 15.08 18.46 6.47
N LEU A 215 14.32 18.10 5.45
CA LEU A 215 14.02 18.96 4.31
C LEU A 215 13.23 20.20 4.75
N ALA A 216 12.25 20.01 5.64
CA ALA A 216 11.50 21.10 6.24
C ALA A 216 12.41 22.02 7.06
N TYR A 217 13.33 21.46 7.86
CA TYR A 217 14.32 22.23 8.62
C TYR A 217 15.28 23.03 7.71
N GLY A 218 15.80 22.40 6.66
CA GLY A 218 16.67 23.05 5.69
C GLY A 218 15.96 24.17 4.91
N SER A 219 14.70 23.92 4.51
CA SER A 219 13.86 24.91 3.84
C SER A 219 13.57 26.13 4.70
N GLY A 220 13.53 25.95 6.03
CA GLY A 220 13.31 27.04 6.96
C GLY A 220 14.52 27.97 7.19
N HIS A 221 15.74 27.55 6.80
CA HIS A 221 16.98 28.37 6.89
C HIS A 221 17.19 29.26 5.66
N ALA A 222 16.34 29.10 4.65
CA ALA A 222 16.47 29.80 3.39
C ALA A 222 15.93 31.24 3.56
N ASP A 223 16.75 32.12 4.15
CA ASP A 223 16.42 33.53 4.36
C ASP A 223 16.58 34.34 3.06
N ASN A 224 15.74 35.36 2.86
CA ASN A 224 15.71 36.26 1.70
C ASN A 224 15.20 35.69 0.35
N LEU A 225 14.39 34.62 0.36
CA LEU A 225 13.68 34.21 -0.86
C LEU A 225 12.37 34.98 -1.05
N THR A 226 12.04 35.27 -2.32
CA THR A 226 10.73 35.82 -2.74
C THR A 226 9.57 34.84 -2.48
N VAL A 227 9.87 33.58 -2.17
CA VAL A 227 8.91 32.49 -2.02
C VAL A 227 8.82 32.07 -0.55
N PRO A 228 7.62 32.02 0.05
CA PRO A 228 7.41 31.50 1.41
C PRO A 228 8.01 30.12 1.64
N ASN A 229 8.57 29.89 2.83
CA ASN A 229 9.29 28.64 3.17
C ASN A 229 8.43 27.38 3.00
N TRP A 230 7.12 27.45 3.28
CA TRP A 230 6.22 26.31 3.08
C TRP A 230 6.06 25.90 1.61
N LYS A 231 6.11 26.86 0.68
CA LYS A 231 6.05 26.60 -0.77
C LYS A 231 7.33 25.91 -1.25
N LEU A 232 8.47 26.24 -0.66
CA LEU A 232 9.76 25.61 -0.98
C LEU A 232 9.74 24.10 -0.71
N ILE A 233 9.08 23.67 0.38
CA ILE A 233 8.97 22.23 0.72
C ILE A 233 8.27 21.46 -0.41
N TYR A 234 7.13 21.97 -0.91
CA TYR A 234 6.42 21.35 -2.04
C TYR A 234 7.25 21.31 -3.33
N LEU A 235 8.01 22.39 -3.62
CA LEU A 235 8.86 22.45 -4.79
C LEU A 235 10.00 21.42 -4.72
N ILE A 236 10.68 21.31 -3.58
CA ILE A 236 11.78 20.36 -3.41
C ILE A 236 11.27 18.92 -3.48
N VAL A 237 10.22 18.58 -2.73
CA VAL A 237 9.66 17.22 -2.70
C VAL A 237 9.10 16.81 -4.06
N GLY A 238 8.40 17.73 -4.73
CA GLY A 238 7.88 17.50 -6.08
C GLY A 238 8.99 17.34 -7.12
N ALA A 239 10.05 18.16 -7.06
CA ALA A 239 11.21 18.04 -7.94
C ALA A 239 11.98 16.73 -7.73
N MET A 240 12.15 16.29 -6.48
CA MET A 240 12.74 14.97 -6.17
C MET A 240 11.91 13.84 -6.77
N THR A 241 10.59 13.90 -6.64
CA THR A 241 9.66 12.90 -7.19
C THR A 241 9.71 12.88 -8.73
N PHE A 242 9.73 14.06 -9.35
CA PHE A 242 9.86 14.22 -10.79
C PHE A 242 11.20 13.66 -11.30
N ALA A 243 12.31 14.00 -10.65
CA ALA A 243 13.64 13.50 -10.99
C ALA A 243 13.72 11.97 -10.85
N TRP A 244 13.11 11.42 -9.79
CA TRP A 244 13.04 9.98 -9.56
C TRP A 244 12.23 9.25 -10.64
N GLY A 245 11.22 9.90 -11.22
CA GLY A 245 10.49 9.38 -12.39
C GLY A 245 11.41 8.96 -13.54
N PHE A 246 12.49 9.71 -13.82
CA PHE A 246 13.47 9.35 -14.85
C PHE A 246 14.19 8.04 -14.52
N VAL A 247 14.58 7.85 -13.26
CA VAL A 247 15.26 6.63 -12.81
C VAL A 247 14.31 5.43 -12.97
N ILE A 248 13.05 5.57 -12.54
CA ILE A 248 12.07 4.50 -12.63
C ILE A 248 11.76 4.13 -14.09
N VAL A 249 11.56 5.09 -15.00
CA VAL A 249 11.31 4.79 -16.42
C VAL A 249 12.49 4.05 -17.07
N LEU A 250 13.73 4.37 -16.67
CA LEU A 250 14.93 3.78 -17.25
C LEU A 250 15.26 2.39 -16.68
N PHE A 251 15.11 2.21 -15.36
CA PHE A 251 15.65 1.05 -14.64
C PHE A 251 14.58 0.09 -14.09
N LEU A 252 13.34 0.54 -13.82
CA LEU A 252 12.34 -0.34 -13.22
C LEU A 252 11.79 -1.33 -14.27
N PRO A 253 11.93 -2.65 -14.05
CA PRO A 253 11.43 -3.64 -14.98
C PRO A 253 9.92 -3.85 -14.84
N ASP A 254 9.24 -4.16 -15.95
CA ASP A 254 7.80 -4.47 -15.95
C ASP A 254 7.49 -5.88 -15.40
N GLY A 255 8.52 -6.72 -15.21
CA GLY A 255 8.41 -8.07 -14.68
C GLY A 255 9.74 -8.84 -14.84
N ALA A 256 9.80 -10.07 -14.34
CA ALA A 256 11.01 -10.90 -14.38
C ALA A 256 11.54 -11.15 -15.81
N HIS A 257 10.64 -11.21 -16.80
CA HIS A 257 10.95 -11.44 -18.21
C HIS A 257 11.60 -10.22 -18.91
N ASN A 258 11.33 -8.99 -18.45
CA ASN A 258 11.81 -7.74 -19.06
C ASN A 258 12.89 -7.03 -18.22
N ALA A 259 13.49 -7.74 -17.28
CA ALA A 259 14.56 -7.19 -16.44
C ALA A 259 15.84 -6.95 -17.27
N LYS A 260 16.00 -5.74 -17.81
CA LYS A 260 17.13 -5.34 -18.68
C LYS A 260 18.51 -5.63 -18.07
N MET A 261 18.61 -5.58 -16.75
CA MET A 261 19.85 -5.81 -15.99
C MET A 261 20.15 -7.30 -15.68
N LEU A 262 19.21 -8.20 -15.99
CA LEU A 262 19.44 -9.65 -15.96
C LEU A 262 19.86 -10.15 -17.35
N ASN A 263 20.80 -11.09 -17.37
CA ASN A 263 21.16 -11.86 -18.57
C ASN A 263 20.01 -12.79 -18.99
N GLU A 264 19.99 -13.25 -20.24
CA GLU A 264 18.91 -14.13 -20.75
C GLU A 264 18.74 -15.39 -19.89
N TYR A 265 19.86 -16.02 -19.48
CA TYR A 265 19.85 -17.15 -18.55
C TYR A 265 19.27 -16.78 -17.17
N GLU A 266 19.66 -15.64 -16.59
CA GLU A 266 19.14 -15.21 -15.30
C GLU A 266 17.64 -14.87 -15.35
N ARG A 267 17.15 -14.34 -16.48
CA ARG A 267 15.70 -14.11 -16.72
C ARG A 267 14.94 -15.42 -16.79
N MET A 268 15.52 -16.42 -17.47
CA MET A 268 14.95 -17.76 -17.53
C MET A 268 14.84 -18.40 -16.13
N VAL A 269 15.91 -18.32 -15.32
CA VAL A 269 15.88 -18.77 -13.91
C VAL A 269 14.85 -18.01 -13.08
N ALA A 270 14.72 -16.69 -13.28
CA ALA A 270 13.74 -15.87 -12.55
C ALA A 270 12.30 -16.27 -12.90
N VAL A 271 12.00 -16.50 -14.17
CA VAL A 271 10.68 -16.95 -14.64
C VAL A 271 10.36 -18.34 -14.10
N TRP A 272 11.32 -19.28 -14.14
CA TRP A 272 11.17 -20.61 -13.58
C TRP A 272 10.91 -20.61 -12.07
N ARG A 273 11.60 -19.75 -11.31
CA ARG A 273 11.37 -19.62 -9.87
C ARG A 273 9.94 -19.15 -9.58
N VAL A 274 9.45 -18.17 -10.34
CA VAL A 274 8.11 -17.62 -10.13
C VAL A 274 7.03 -18.60 -10.60
N SER A 275 7.30 -19.41 -11.64
CA SER A 275 6.36 -20.44 -12.10
C SER A 275 6.15 -21.57 -11.08
N LYS A 276 7.17 -21.89 -10.25
CA LYS A 276 7.03 -22.84 -9.14
C LYS A 276 5.95 -22.45 -8.14
N ASN A 277 5.60 -21.16 -8.02
CA ASN A 277 4.57 -20.74 -7.08
C ASN A 277 3.18 -21.25 -7.43
N GLN A 278 2.98 -21.79 -8.64
CA GLN A 278 1.67 -22.17 -9.19
C GLN A 278 0.60 -21.19 -8.71
N MET A 279 0.90 -19.89 -8.81
CA MET A 279 -0.05 -18.83 -8.52
C MET A 279 -1.17 -19.11 -9.49
N GLY A 280 -2.19 -19.80 -8.98
CA GLY A 280 -3.28 -20.33 -9.76
C GLY A 280 -3.69 -19.26 -10.73
N ILE A 281 -3.77 -19.67 -12.00
CA ILE A 281 -4.41 -18.96 -13.10
C ILE A 281 -5.29 -17.88 -12.49
N LYS A 282 -4.96 -16.59 -12.68
CA LYS A 282 -5.87 -15.47 -12.37
C LYS A 282 -7.28 -16.02 -12.54
N HIS A 283 -8.02 -16.27 -11.46
CA HIS A 283 -9.37 -16.76 -11.61
C HIS A 283 -10.11 -15.54 -12.16
N HIS A 284 -10.13 -15.42 -13.49
CA HIS A 284 -10.74 -14.30 -14.21
C HIS A 284 -12.25 -14.26 -13.94
N LYS A 285 -12.78 -15.33 -13.35
CA LYS A 285 -14.15 -15.44 -12.89
C LYS A 285 -14.23 -15.00 -11.43
N VAL A 286 -14.82 -13.82 -11.23
CA VAL A 286 -15.33 -13.39 -9.94
C VAL A 286 -16.40 -14.38 -9.49
N ILE A 287 -16.25 -14.97 -8.31
CA ILE A 287 -17.23 -15.90 -7.73
C ILE A 287 -18.18 -15.11 -6.81
N PRO A 288 -19.44 -14.85 -7.21
CA PRO A 288 -20.35 -13.97 -6.45
C PRO A 288 -20.66 -14.51 -5.05
N TYR A 289 -20.63 -15.83 -4.88
CA TYR A 289 -20.80 -16.47 -3.57
C TYR A 289 -19.71 -16.06 -2.57
N HIS A 290 -18.44 -15.94 -3.00
CA HIS A 290 -17.33 -15.49 -2.15
C HIS A 290 -17.52 -14.03 -1.70
N ILE A 291 -18.11 -13.19 -2.56
CA ILE A 291 -18.47 -11.81 -2.21
C ILE A 291 -19.57 -11.81 -1.16
N LYS A 292 -20.64 -12.60 -1.36
CA LYS A 292 -21.73 -12.72 -0.39
C LYS A 292 -21.21 -13.22 0.97
N GLU A 293 -20.30 -14.20 0.96
CA GLU A 293 -19.67 -14.68 2.18
C GLU A 293 -18.82 -13.61 2.86
N ALA A 294 -18.07 -12.79 2.09
CA ALA A 294 -17.32 -11.66 2.64
C ALA A 294 -18.22 -10.69 3.41
N PHE A 295 -19.43 -10.39 2.90
CA PHE A 295 -20.38 -9.49 3.58
C PHE A 295 -21.14 -10.15 4.74
N LEU A 296 -21.23 -11.48 4.79
CA LEU A 296 -21.93 -12.20 5.88
C LEU A 296 -20.99 -12.64 7.01
N ASP A 297 -19.68 -12.51 6.84
CA ASP A 297 -18.71 -12.95 7.83
C ASP A 297 -18.50 -11.91 8.93
N GLY A 298 -19.00 -12.19 10.14
CA GLY A 298 -18.86 -11.32 11.31
C GLY A 298 -17.43 -10.86 11.61
N ARG A 299 -16.42 -11.68 11.26
CA ARG A 299 -15.00 -11.35 11.48
C ARG A 299 -14.49 -10.25 10.55
N THR A 300 -15.07 -10.13 9.34
CA THR A 300 -14.71 -9.07 8.40
C THR A 300 -15.15 -7.70 8.91
N TYR A 301 -16.28 -7.61 9.62
CA TYR A 301 -16.72 -6.37 10.26
C TYR A 301 -15.74 -5.90 11.35
N ILE A 302 -15.19 -6.83 12.14
CA ILE A 302 -14.16 -6.49 13.14
C ILE A 302 -12.91 -5.94 12.44
N ILE A 303 -12.48 -6.57 11.35
CA ILE A 303 -11.38 -6.09 10.50
C ILE A 303 -11.67 -4.68 9.95
N PHE A 304 -12.90 -4.41 9.52
CA PHE A 304 -13.29 -3.08 9.02
C PHE A 304 -13.25 -2.03 10.13
N LEU A 305 -13.79 -2.34 11.32
CA LEU A 305 -13.73 -1.46 12.49
C LEU A 305 -12.28 -1.16 12.90
N MET A 306 -11.41 -2.16 12.87
CA MET A 306 -9.97 -1.97 13.08
C MET A 306 -9.37 -1.05 12.01
N GLY A 307 -9.74 -1.24 10.74
CA GLY A 307 -9.33 -0.36 9.63
C GLY A 307 -9.73 1.10 9.83
N ILE A 308 -10.97 1.36 10.26
CA ILE A 308 -11.43 2.71 10.62
C ILE A 308 -10.58 3.29 11.76
N CYS A 309 -10.37 2.53 12.84
CA CYS A 309 -9.57 2.99 13.98
C CYS A 309 -8.14 3.33 13.57
N SER A 310 -7.48 2.44 12.82
CA SER A 310 -6.15 2.67 12.25
C SER A 310 -6.12 3.91 11.35
N GLY A 311 -7.16 4.14 10.56
CA GLY A 311 -7.28 5.31 9.70
C GLY A 311 -7.44 6.62 10.49
N ILE A 312 -8.29 6.64 11.51
CA ILE A 312 -8.49 7.80 12.39
C ILE A 312 -7.17 8.20 13.06
N LEU A 313 -6.45 7.20 13.58
CA LEU A 313 -5.15 7.42 14.20
C LEU A 313 -4.14 7.98 13.20
N ASN A 314 -4.06 7.40 11.99
CA ASN A 314 -3.14 7.85 10.96
C ASN A 314 -3.43 9.28 10.53
N GLY A 315 -4.67 9.56 10.13
CA GLY A 315 -5.09 10.88 9.63
C GLY A 315 -4.96 11.98 10.68
N GLY A 316 -5.25 11.67 11.95
CA GLY A 316 -5.09 12.62 13.06
C GLY A 316 -3.62 12.92 13.37
N VAL A 317 -2.84 11.88 13.70
CA VAL A 317 -1.44 12.05 14.13
C VAL A 317 -0.57 12.61 13.01
N ALA A 318 -0.67 12.06 11.80
CA ALA A 318 0.19 12.45 10.67
C ALA A 318 0.04 13.93 10.29
N ASN A 319 -1.19 14.46 10.31
CA ASN A 319 -1.46 15.81 9.80
C ASN A 319 -1.30 16.92 10.86
N PHE A 320 -1.29 16.59 12.15
CA PHE A 320 -1.32 17.59 13.24
C PHE A 320 -0.11 17.54 14.17
N ILE A 321 0.83 16.61 13.99
CA ILE A 321 1.99 16.51 14.89
C ILE A 321 2.86 17.78 14.91
N SER A 322 3.03 18.45 13.76
CA SER A 322 3.70 19.75 13.68
C SER A 322 2.94 20.83 14.45
N SER A 323 1.61 20.84 14.34
CA SER A 323 0.74 21.79 15.05
C SER A 323 0.84 21.61 16.56
N ILE A 324 0.83 20.36 17.04
CA ILE A 324 0.96 20.02 18.46
C ILE A 324 2.32 20.48 19.00
N ILE A 325 3.41 20.14 18.31
CA ILE A 325 4.77 20.50 18.76
C ILE A 325 4.96 22.02 18.76
N LYS A 326 4.51 22.72 17.72
CA LYS A 326 4.51 24.19 17.68
C LYS A 326 3.69 24.77 18.84
N GLY A 327 2.59 24.12 19.18
CA GLY A 327 1.73 24.45 20.31
C GLY A 327 2.40 24.43 21.67
N PHE A 328 3.51 23.71 21.84
CA PHE A 328 4.31 23.74 23.06
C PHE A 328 5.16 25.02 23.20
N GLY A 329 5.15 25.91 22.20
CA GLY A 329 5.90 27.16 22.20
C GLY A 329 7.29 27.04 21.57
N PHE A 330 7.48 26.12 20.62
CA PHE A 330 8.68 26.04 19.78
C PHE A 330 8.47 26.80 18.47
N ASP A 331 9.56 27.37 17.96
CA ASP A 331 9.57 27.99 16.63
C ASP A 331 9.49 26.94 15.50
N ALA A 332 9.09 27.32 14.29
CA ALA A 332 8.87 26.43 13.15
C ALA A 332 10.11 25.59 12.79
N LEU A 333 11.31 26.18 12.86
CA LEU A 333 12.58 25.48 12.66
C LEU A 333 12.78 24.35 13.68
N LYS A 334 12.66 24.69 14.97
CA LYS A 334 12.80 23.70 16.05
C LYS A 334 11.70 22.64 15.98
N THR A 335 10.45 23.04 15.69
CA THR A 335 9.31 22.13 15.52
C THR A 335 9.56 21.09 14.43
N SER A 336 10.11 21.50 13.29
CA SER A 336 10.45 20.58 12.20
C SER A 336 11.58 19.64 12.61
N LEU A 337 12.65 20.17 13.22
CA LEU A 337 13.79 19.37 13.66
C LEU A 337 13.40 18.34 14.73
N LEU A 338 12.55 18.72 15.68
CA LEU A 338 12.08 17.86 16.76
C LEU A 338 11.18 16.71 16.27
N GLN A 339 10.73 16.70 15.01
CA GLN A 339 10.03 15.55 14.43
C GLN A 339 10.98 14.46 13.94
N THR A 340 12.26 14.79 13.67
CA THR A 340 13.26 13.85 13.13
C THR A 340 13.40 12.58 13.97
N PRO A 341 13.51 12.64 15.32
CA PRO A 341 13.60 11.43 16.13
C PRO A 341 12.34 10.56 16.04
N GLY A 342 11.17 11.17 15.80
CA GLY A 342 9.91 10.45 15.61
C GLY A 342 9.98 9.42 14.49
N GLY A 343 10.59 9.78 13.35
CA GLY A 343 10.77 8.83 12.24
C GLY A 343 11.73 7.67 12.57
N ALA A 344 12.71 7.87 13.47
CA ALA A 344 13.55 6.78 13.95
C ALA A 344 12.78 5.82 14.87
N PHE A 345 11.90 6.34 15.74
CA PHE A 345 10.97 5.51 16.53
C PHE A 345 10.01 4.73 15.65
N GLU A 346 9.50 5.32 14.57
CA GLU A 346 8.68 4.63 13.58
C GLU A 346 9.47 3.49 12.91
N LEU A 347 10.68 3.77 12.42
CA LEU A 347 11.53 2.79 11.73
C LEU A 347 11.88 1.61 12.65
N ILE A 348 12.40 1.90 13.84
CA ILE A 348 12.81 0.87 14.81
C ILE A 348 11.58 0.09 15.29
N GLY A 349 10.48 0.79 15.59
CA GLY A 349 9.21 0.18 16.00
C GLY A 349 8.67 -0.76 14.93
N CYS A 350 8.55 -0.30 13.69
CA CYS A 350 8.00 -1.11 12.59
C CYS A 350 8.84 -2.36 12.33
N VAL A 351 10.17 -2.25 12.37
CA VAL A 351 11.07 -3.39 12.17
C VAL A 351 11.00 -4.36 13.36
N ALA A 352 11.05 -3.86 14.59
CA ALA A 352 11.04 -4.70 15.79
C ALA A 352 9.69 -5.44 15.97
N PHE A 353 8.58 -4.73 15.86
CA PHE A 353 7.24 -5.34 15.90
C PHE A 353 6.98 -6.20 14.66
N GLY A 354 7.42 -5.77 13.48
CA GLY A 354 7.36 -6.58 12.26
C GLY A 354 8.07 -7.94 12.42
N TRP A 355 9.27 -7.95 13.01
CA TRP A 355 9.99 -9.18 13.33
C TRP A 355 9.25 -10.02 14.37
N LEU A 356 8.72 -9.41 15.43
CA LEU A 356 7.95 -10.12 16.45
C LEU A 356 6.71 -10.81 15.87
N ALA A 357 6.01 -10.17 14.93
CA ALA A 357 4.85 -10.71 14.23
C ALA A 357 5.17 -11.90 13.31
N THR A 358 6.45 -12.09 12.91
CA THR A 358 6.84 -13.28 12.12
C THR A 358 6.86 -14.56 12.94
N LYS A 359 6.93 -14.45 14.28
CA LYS A 359 6.88 -15.62 15.16
C LYS A 359 5.47 -16.21 15.19
N LYS A 360 5.39 -17.53 15.36
CA LYS A 360 4.11 -18.27 15.31
C LYS A 360 3.11 -17.74 16.34
N ASN A 361 1.90 -17.42 15.89
CA ASN A 361 0.74 -17.00 16.70
C ASN A 361 0.99 -15.75 17.58
N LEU A 362 1.91 -14.87 17.16
CA LEU A 362 2.20 -13.62 17.86
C LEU A 362 1.71 -12.37 17.10
N LEU A 363 1.03 -12.51 15.96
CA LEU A 363 0.61 -11.38 15.13
C LEU A 363 -0.36 -10.47 15.91
N GLY A 364 -1.43 -11.03 16.46
CA GLY A 364 -2.41 -10.23 17.20
C GLY A 364 -1.85 -9.62 18.48
N LEU A 365 -1.03 -10.37 19.21
CA LEU A 365 -0.35 -9.85 20.41
C LEU A 365 0.58 -8.69 20.04
N THR A 366 1.32 -8.80 18.94
CA THR A 366 2.22 -7.75 18.48
C THR A 366 1.46 -6.47 18.16
N ILE A 367 0.28 -6.57 17.53
CA ILE A 367 -0.56 -5.39 17.25
C ILE A 367 -0.97 -4.71 18.55
N VAL A 368 -1.42 -5.45 19.55
CA VAL A 368 -1.77 -4.91 20.87
C VAL A 368 -0.56 -4.24 21.54
N LEU A 369 0.59 -4.92 21.57
CA LEU A 369 1.82 -4.38 22.17
C LEU A 369 2.30 -3.10 21.47
N SER A 370 2.16 -3.04 20.15
CA SER A 370 2.56 -1.87 19.36
C SER A 370 1.65 -0.65 19.55
N CYS A 371 0.44 -0.84 20.10
CA CYS A 371 -0.46 0.27 20.45
C CYS A 371 -0.09 0.92 21.80
N LEU A 372 0.59 0.20 22.70
CA LEU A 372 0.89 0.67 24.06
C LEU A 372 1.76 1.95 24.09
N PRO A 373 2.81 2.10 23.26
CA PRO A 373 3.57 3.35 23.21
C PRO A 373 2.71 4.55 22.81
N GLY A 374 1.82 4.39 21.82
CA GLY A 374 0.89 5.44 21.40
C GLY A 374 -0.07 5.84 22.52
N ILE A 375 -0.65 4.87 23.23
CA ILE A 375 -1.50 5.12 24.40
C ILE A 375 -0.74 5.90 25.48
N ALA A 376 0.47 5.45 25.84
CA ALA A 376 1.31 6.11 26.84
C ALA A 376 1.66 7.55 26.43
N GLY A 377 1.98 7.77 25.15
CA GLY A 377 2.24 9.10 24.61
C GLY A 377 1.02 10.03 24.70
N LEU A 378 -0.18 9.57 24.37
CA LEU A 378 -1.39 10.41 24.45
C LEU A 378 -1.77 10.72 25.91
N ILE A 379 -1.60 9.76 26.82
CA ILE A 379 -1.79 9.99 28.25
C ILE A 379 -0.80 11.05 28.75
N GLY A 380 0.48 10.95 28.37
CA GLY A 380 1.49 11.95 28.70
C GLY A 380 1.14 13.34 28.17
N LEU A 381 0.61 13.44 26.94
CA LEU A 381 0.16 14.73 26.38
C LEU A 381 -1.03 15.34 27.15
N LEU A 382 -1.87 14.54 27.80
CA LEU A 382 -2.99 15.02 28.62
C LEU A 382 -2.58 15.42 30.04
N THR A 383 -1.58 14.75 30.62
CA THR A 383 -1.24 14.91 32.05
C THR A 383 -0.07 15.85 32.29
N ILE A 384 0.88 15.94 31.36
CA ILE A 384 2.10 16.73 31.54
C ILE A 384 1.82 18.21 31.26
N ASP A 385 2.29 19.06 32.17
CA ASP A 385 2.18 20.51 32.04
C ASP A 385 3.06 21.06 30.90
N ILE A 386 2.61 22.13 30.25
CA ILE A 386 3.32 22.75 29.11
C ILE A 386 4.71 23.30 29.48
N SER A 387 4.98 23.51 30.77
CA SER A 387 6.31 23.82 31.30
C SER A 387 7.36 22.76 30.91
N HIS A 388 6.96 21.49 30.80
CA HIS A 388 7.86 20.36 30.51
C HIS A 388 7.88 20.04 29.00
N ARG A 389 8.13 21.07 28.17
CA ARG A 389 8.00 21.03 26.70
C ARG A 389 8.72 19.86 26.03
N TYR A 390 9.93 19.52 26.48
CA TYR A 390 10.69 18.40 25.90
C TYR A 390 10.11 17.02 26.24
N ALA A 391 9.49 16.87 27.42
CA ALA A 391 8.79 15.65 27.78
C ALA A 391 7.55 15.45 26.90
N LEU A 392 6.81 16.53 26.60
CA LEU A 392 5.69 16.50 25.65
C LEU A 392 6.13 16.11 24.24
N VAL A 393 7.30 16.60 23.79
CA VAL A 393 7.88 16.19 22.50
C VAL A 393 8.23 14.70 22.48
N ALA A 394 8.79 14.17 23.58
CA ALA A 394 9.04 12.72 23.70
C ALA A 394 7.73 11.91 23.62
N CYS A 395 6.64 12.40 24.21
CA CYS A 395 5.32 11.80 24.06
C CYS A 395 4.80 11.83 22.60
N CYS A 396 5.12 12.86 21.83
CA CYS A 396 4.86 12.90 20.38
C CYS A 396 5.71 11.87 19.61
N TRP A 397 6.96 11.60 20.00
CA TRP A 397 7.77 10.55 19.38
C TRP A 397 7.15 9.16 19.56
N LEU A 398 6.57 8.89 20.72
CA LEU A 398 5.86 7.63 20.95
C LEU A 398 4.65 7.44 20.03
N GLN A 399 4.01 8.52 19.57
CA GLN A 399 2.93 8.43 18.57
C GLN A 399 3.41 7.90 17.22
N ASN A 400 4.68 8.12 16.86
CA ASN A 400 5.21 7.66 15.56
C ASN A 400 5.35 6.13 15.48
N VAL A 401 5.28 5.42 16.62
CA VAL A 401 5.20 3.95 16.65
C VAL A 401 3.90 3.42 16.00
N LEU A 402 2.88 4.29 15.83
CA LEU A 402 1.61 4.00 15.17
C LEU A 402 1.74 3.32 13.80
N GLY A 403 2.83 3.55 13.05
CA GLY A 403 3.05 2.86 11.77
C GLY A 403 3.01 1.32 11.91
N SER A 404 3.45 0.79 13.06
CA SER A 404 3.52 -0.65 13.33
C SER A 404 2.15 -1.34 13.36
N PRO A 405 1.18 -0.93 14.21
CA PRO A 405 -0.15 -1.55 14.24
C PRO A 405 -0.92 -1.37 12.92
N ILE A 406 -0.69 -0.27 12.19
CA ILE A 406 -1.31 -0.06 10.86
C ILE A 406 -0.81 -1.11 9.87
N VAL A 407 0.51 -1.21 9.71
CA VAL A 407 1.13 -2.15 8.75
C VAL A 407 0.77 -3.59 9.10
N LEU A 408 0.84 -3.96 10.38
CA LEU A 408 0.45 -5.30 10.82
C LEU A 408 -1.04 -5.56 10.61
N GLY A 409 -1.90 -4.56 10.85
CA GLY A 409 -3.34 -4.65 10.57
C GLY A 409 -3.65 -4.91 9.09
N TRP A 410 -2.87 -4.32 8.16
CA TRP A 410 -3.01 -4.58 6.72
C TRP A 410 -2.71 -6.03 6.33
N THR A 411 -1.92 -6.74 7.14
CA THR A 411 -1.58 -8.14 6.87
C THR A 411 -2.70 -9.11 7.26
N ILE A 412 -3.58 -8.75 8.21
CA ILE A 412 -4.62 -9.65 8.75
C ILE A 412 -5.53 -10.20 7.64
N PRO A 413 -6.15 -9.37 6.76
CA PRO A 413 -7.00 -9.89 5.69
C PRO A 413 -6.24 -10.83 4.74
N GLY A 414 -4.95 -10.58 4.52
CA GLY A 414 -4.11 -11.39 3.65
C GLY A 414 -3.81 -12.79 4.20
N VAL A 415 -3.69 -12.92 5.52
CA VAL A 415 -3.34 -14.19 6.19
C VAL A 415 -4.54 -14.97 6.72
N ASN A 416 -5.64 -14.29 7.06
CA ASN A 416 -6.80 -14.89 7.74
C ASN A 416 -8.05 -15.00 6.86
N VAL A 417 -7.99 -14.59 5.59
CA VAL A 417 -9.07 -14.79 4.62
C VAL A 417 -8.55 -15.65 3.47
N ALA A 418 -9.25 -16.74 3.18
CA ALA A 418 -8.98 -17.63 2.05
C ALA A 418 -10.06 -17.50 0.97
N GLY A 419 -9.77 -17.98 -0.23
CA GLY A 419 -10.51 -17.69 -1.45
C GLY A 419 -10.09 -16.34 -2.05
N HIS A 420 -9.59 -16.35 -3.28
CA HIS A 420 -9.06 -15.19 -4.00
C HIS A 420 -10.11 -14.07 -4.09
N THR A 421 -11.33 -14.41 -4.54
CA THR A 421 -12.42 -13.43 -4.65
C THR A 421 -12.84 -12.87 -3.28
N LYS A 422 -12.91 -13.70 -2.24
CA LYS A 422 -13.27 -13.26 -0.86
C LYS A 422 -12.19 -12.34 -0.31
N ARG A 423 -10.92 -12.76 -0.38
CA ARG A 423 -9.76 -11.99 0.10
C ARG A 423 -9.66 -10.63 -0.57
N THR A 424 -9.73 -10.56 -1.91
CA THR A 424 -9.69 -9.29 -2.63
C THR A 424 -10.84 -8.36 -2.23
N THR A 425 -12.03 -8.91 -2.01
CA THR A 425 -13.19 -8.14 -1.53
C THR A 425 -12.95 -7.57 -0.13
N VAL A 426 -12.49 -8.40 0.82
CA VAL A 426 -12.22 -7.96 2.20
C VAL A 426 -11.09 -6.94 2.25
N VAL A 427 -10.00 -7.14 1.49
CA VAL A 427 -8.89 -6.18 1.39
C VAL A 427 -9.38 -4.85 0.80
N GLY A 428 -10.19 -4.90 -0.25
CA GLY A 428 -10.77 -3.70 -0.86
C GLY A 428 -11.64 -2.91 0.12
N LEU A 429 -12.56 -3.59 0.82
CA LEU A 429 -13.41 -2.97 1.84
C LEU A 429 -12.58 -2.41 3.00
N PHE A 430 -11.58 -3.15 3.47
CA PHE A 430 -10.67 -2.69 4.52
C PHE A 430 -10.02 -1.35 4.14
N PHE A 431 -9.53 -1.21 2.91
CA PHE A 431 -8.96 0.06 2.46
C PHE A 431 -10.00 1.18 2.36
N VAL A 432 -11.23 0.91 1.94
CA VAL A 432 -12.31 1.91 1.94
C VAL A 432 -12.57 2.44 3.34
N PHE A 433 -12.68 1.54 4.32
CA PHE A 433 -12.87 1.91 5.72
C PHE A 433 -11.65 2.61 6.33
N TYR A 434 -10.43 2.23 5.93
CA TYR A 434 -9.21 2.93 6.30
C TYR A 434 -9.17 4.37 5.76
N CYS A 435 -9.63 4.61 4.52
CA CYS A 435 -9.80 5.96 3.97
C CYS A 435 -10.80 6.78 4.77
N ALA A 436 -11.96 6.17 5.08
CA ALA A 436 -13.02 6.83 5.86
C ALA A 436 -12.51 7.24 7.26
N GLY A 437 -11.68 6.39 7.87
CA GLY A 437 -10.99 6.73 9.12
C GLY A 437 -10.03 7.91 8.94
N ASN A 438 -9.21 7.90 7.89
CA ASN A 438 -8.27 8.99 7.60
C ASN A 438 -8.94 10.34 7.30
N ILE A 439 -10.16 10.32 6.74
CA ILE A 439 -10.99 11.51 6.57
C ILE A 439 -11.51 11.98 7.93
N THR A 440 -12.01 11.07 8.77
CA THR A 440 -12.56 11.40 10.08
C THR A 440 -11.49 11.92 11.07
N GLY A 441 -10.26 11.40 11.01
CA GLY A 441 -9.18 11.70 11.95
C GLY A 441 -8.87 13.20 12.13
N PRO A 442 -8.59 13.95 11.05
CA PRO A 442 -8.39 15.40 11.09
C PRO A 442 -9.53 16.19 11.74
N HIS A 443 -10.77 15.74 11.60
CA HIS A 443 -11.94 16.43 12.17
C HIS A 443 -12.06 16.29 13.70
N LEU A 444 -11.26 15.43 14.34
CA LEU A 444 -11.13 15.43 15.80
C LEU A 444 -10.37 16.65 16.33
N PHE A 445 -9.56 17.30 15.48
CA PHE A 445 -8.77 18.47 15.83
C PHE A 445 -9.58 19.75 15.65
N LEU A 446 -10.31 20.10 16.71
CA LEU A 446 -11.15 21.30 16.73
C LEU A 446 -10.28 22.58 16.74
N PRO A 447 -10.51 23.53 15.80
CA PRO A 447 -9.78 24.80 15.78
C PRO A 447 -9.91 25.61 17.06
N SER A 448 -11.06 25.50 17.75
CA SER A 448 -11.35 26.19 19.02
C SER A 448 -10.46 25.73 20.19
N GLU A 449 -9.85 24.55 20.10
CA GLU A 449 -8.98 23.99 21.14
C GLU A 449 -7.50 24.10 20.81
N SER A 450 -7.15 24.83 19.75
CA SER A 450 -5.77 25.16 19.43
C SER A 450 -5.13 25.91 20.61
N PRO A 451 -3.89 25.59 21.00
CA PRO A 451 -2.94 24.72 20.31
C PRO A 451 -2.79 23.31 20.91
N ARG A 452 -3.56 22.96 21.94
CA ARG A 452 -3.38 21.69 22.70
C ARG A 452 -4.31 20.57 22.26
N TYR A 453 -5.46 20.89 21.65
CA TYR A 453 -6.40 19.92 21.05
C TYR A 453 -6.80 18.77 22.00
N PHE A 454 -7.27 19.10 23.20
CA PHE A 454 -7.58 18.09 24.23
C PHE A 454 -8.64 17.08 23.80
N THR A 455 -9.67 17.51 23.06
CA THR A 455 -10.71 16.64 22.52
C THR A 455 -10.12 15.68 21.49
N ALA A 456 -9.21 16.16 20.63
CA ALA A 456 -8.50 15.30 19.67
C ALA A 456 -7.68 14.23 20.38
N ILE A 457 -6.88 14.60 21.38
CA ILE A 457 -6.03 13.67 22.13
C ILE A 457 -6.88 12.61 22.84
N ARG A 458 -8.00 13.00 23.47
CA ARG A 458 -8.95 12.06 24.09
C ARG A 458 -9.62 11.14 23.06
N GLY A 459 -10.02 11.67 21.90
CA GLY A 459 -10.61 10.90 20.81
C GLY A 459 -9.64 9.88 20.24
N LEU A 460 -8.38 10.27 20.00
CA LEU A 460 -7.32 9.37 19.56
C LEU A 460 -7.01 8.30 20.60
N LEU A 461 -7.01 8.65 21.90
CA LEU A 461 -6.81 7.68 22.98
C LEU A 461 -7.94 6.64 23.01
N GLY A 462 -9.20 7.10 22.91
CA GLY A 462 -10.36 6.21 22.79
C GLY A 462 -10.26 5.30 21.56
N THR A 463 -9.74 5.82 20.45
CA THR A 463 -9.54 5.05 19.21
C THR A 463 -8.46 3.98 19.35
N TYR A 464 -7.35 4.27 20.05
CA TYR A 464 -6.34 3.24 20.39
C TYR A 464 -6.93 2.13 21.27
N CYS A 465 -7.71 2.50 22.29
CA CYS A 465 -8.39 1.54 23.16
C CYS A 465 -9.37 0.67 22.37
N ALA A 466 -10.13 1.27 21.45
CA ALA A 466 -11.03 0.55 20.56
C ALA A 466 -10.27 -0.40 19.63
N LEU A 467 -9.15 0.02 19.06
CA LEU A 467 -8.30 -0.83 18.22
C LEU A 467 -7.78 -2.05 19.00
N VAL A 468 -7.27 -1.83 20.22
CA VAL A 468 -6.82 -2.93 21.11
C VAL A 468 -7.98 -3.86 21.44
N PHE A 469 -9.15 -3.32 21.79
CA PHE A 469 -10.34 -4.10 22.10
C PHE A 469 -10.77 -4.99 20.92
N PHE A 470 -10.89 -4.42 19.71
CA PHE A 470 -11.25 -5.17 18.52
C PHE A 470 -10.19 -6.20 18.13
N GLN A 471 -8.89 -5.88 18.26
CA GLN A 471 -7.82 -6.84 18.02
C GLN A 471 -7.89 -8.02 18.99
N VAL A 472 -8.12 -7.78 20.28
CA VAL A 472 -8.24 -8.85 21.29
C VAL A 472 -9.44 -9.75 20.99
N ILE A 473 -10.60 -9.17 20.64
CA ILE A 473 -11.79 -9.93 20.24
C ILE A 473 -11.47 -10.78 19.01
N TYR A 474 -10.85 -10.19 17.99
CA TYR A 474 -10.53 -10.88 16.75
C TYR A 474 -9.58 -12.06 16.97
N SER A 475 -8.47 -11.84 17.69
CA SER A 475 -7.50 -12.90 18.00
C SER A 475 -8.11 -14.00 18.88
N THR A 476 -8.96 -13.63 19.85
CA THR A 476 -9.67 -14.60 20.71
C THR A 476 -10.65 -15.45 19.91
N TRP A 477 -11.40 -14.84 18.98
CA TRP A 477 -12.29 -15.56 18.07
C TRP A 477 -11.50 -16.55 17.20
N CYS A 478 -10.42 -16.11 16.57
CA CYS A 478 -9.55 -16.96 15.77
C CYS A 478 -8.98 -18.13 16.58
N TYR A 479 -8.58 -17.90 17.84
CA TYR A 479 -8.12 -18.94 18.73
C TYR A 479 -9.20 -19.99 19.05
N PHE A 480 -10.43 -19.55 19.37
CA PHE A 480 -11.52 -20.47 19.65
C PHE A 480 -11.93 -21.31 18.43
N GLU A 481 -11.91 -20.72 17.24
CA GLU A 481 -12.16 -21.46 16.00
C GLU A 481 -11.07 -22.49 15.70
N ASN A 482 -9.80 -22.12 15.86
CA ASN A 482 -8.69 -23.07 15.72
C ASN A 482 -8.85 -24.23 16.72
N LYS A 483 -9.17 -23.92 17.99
CA LYS A 483 -9.40 -24.95 19.01
C LYS A 483 -10.62 -25.83 18.72
N ALA A 484 -11.68 -25.27 18.13
CA ALA A 484 -12.85 -26.04 17.71
C ALA A 484 -12.53 -26.96 16.53
N ARG A 485 -11.68 -26.53 15.59
CA ARG A 485 -11.18 -27.35 14.48
C ARG A 485 -10.23 -28.44 14.97
N ASP A 486 -9.38 -28.16 15.96
CA ASP A 486 -8.51 -29.16 16.62
C ASP A 486 -9.32 -30.24 17.31
N ARG A 487 -10.38 -29.87 18.03
CA ARG A 487 -11.31 -30.83 18.67
C ARG A 487 -12.00 -31.77 17.67
N LYS A 488 -12.15 -31.34 16.41
CA LYS A 488 -12.75 -32.14 15.34
C LYS A 488 -11.75 -33.05 14.63
N GLY A 489 -10.46 -33.04 15.03
CA GLY A 489 -9.42 -33.85 14.42
C GLY A 489 -9.06 -33.44 12.99
N LEU A 490 -9.42 -32.21 12.57
CA LEU A 490 -9.14 -31.67 11.24
C LEU A 490 -7.67 -31.22 11.13
N HIS A 491 -6.73 -32.13 11.37
CA HIS A 491 -5.31 -31.91 11.13
C HIS A 491 -4.99 -32.32 9.70
N ALA A 492 -4.41 -31.41 8.91
CA ALA A 492 -3.80 -31.81 7.65
C ALA A 492 -2.60 -32.71 7.98
N GLU A 493 -2.70 -34.01 7.70
CA GLU A 493 -1.61 -34.97 7.94
C GLU A 493 -0.44 -34.76 6.96
N ARG A 494 -0.65 -34.03 5.85
CA ARG A 494 0.38 -33.68 4.86
C ARG A 494 0.22 -32.26 4.32
N ILE A 495 1.36 -31.55 4.21
CA ILE A 495 1.55 -30.28 3.48
C ILE A 495 0.96 -30.35 2.04
N GLN A 496 0.87 -31.56 1.47
CA GLN A 496 0.35 -31.84 0.13
C GLN A 496 -1.17 -31.61 -0.01
N GLU A 497 -1.97 -31.84 1.03
CA GLU A 497 -3.44 -31.63 0.99
C GLU A 497 -3.81 -30.16 1.16
N GLU A 498 -3.09 -29.41 2.01
CA GLU A 498 -3.20 -27.94 2.06
C GLU A 498 -2.84 -27.28 0.70
N LEU A 499 -1.88 -27.86 -0.02
CA LEU A 499 -1.50 -27.42 -1.36
C LEU A 499 -2.57 -27.75 -2.40
N LEU A 500 -3.15 -28.95 -2.38
CA LEU A 500 -4.19 -29.40 -3.32
C LEU A 500 -5.53 -28.65 -3.13
N GLU A 501 -5.98 -28.45 -1.89
CA GLU A 501 -7.22 -27.70 -1.60
C GLU A 501 -7.08 -26.18 -1.85
N GLY A 502 -5.85 -25.66 -1.86
CA GLY A 502 -5.55 -24.30 -2.30
C GLY A 502 -5.78 -24.05 -3.79
N PHE A 503 -5.83 -25.11 -4.61
CA PHE A 503 -6.13 -25.02 -6.04
C PHE A 503 -7.62 -24.84 -6.36
N ASP A 504 -8.52 -25.27 -5.46
CA ASP A 504 -9.97 -25.21 -5.68
C ASP A 504 -10.62 -23.85 -5.27
N ASP A 505 -9.81 -22.83 -5.00
CA ASP A 505 -10.23 -21.48 -4.54
C ASP A 505 -11.20 -21.48 -3.35
N LEU A 506 -11.14 -22.50 -2.47
CA LEU A 506 -12.04 -22.63 -1.33
C LEU A 506 -11.87 -21.48 -0.33
N THR A 507 -12.98 -20.99 0.20
CA THR A 507 -12.99 -19.97 1.27
C THR A 507 -12.51 -20.52 2.61
N ASP A 508 -12.16 -19.65 3.56
CA ASP A 508 -11.70 -20.03 4.91
C ASP A 508 -12.77 -20.79 5.73
N LYS A 509 -14.04 -20.67 5.36
CA LYS A 509 -15.13 -21.48 5.95
C LYS A 509 -15.29 -22.84 5.28
N GLN A 510 -15.03 -22.93 3.98
CA GLN A 510 -15.10 -24.18 3.22
C GLN A 510 -13.87 -25.06 3.44
N ASN A 511 -12.69 -24.46 3.55
CA ASN A 511 -11.46 -25.17 3.86
C ASN A 511 -11.43 -25.51 5.35
N LEU A 512 -11.68 -26.78 5.66
CA LEU A 512 -11.74 -27.34 7.02
C LEU A 512 -10.35 -27.41 7.68
N HIS A 513 -9.28 -27.52 6.88
CA HIS A 513 -7.90 -27.56 7.33
C HIS A 513 -7.30 -26.18 7.59
N PHE A 514 -7.90 -25.11 7.05
CA PHE A 514 -7.41 -23.74 7.20
C PHE A 514 -7.26 -23.32 8.67
N ARG A 515 -6.14 -22.69 9.00
CA ARG A 515 -5.84 -22.19 10.35
C ARG A 515 -5.64 -20.69 10.34
N TYR A 516 -6.34 -20.02 11.25
CA TYR A 516 -6.21 -18.57 11.43
C TYR A 516 -4.92 -18.26 12.18
N LYS A 517 -4.18 -17.25 11.73
CA LYS A 517 -3.10 -16.67 12.52
C LYS A 517 -3.70 -15.83 13.65
N ILE A 518 -3.19 -16.06 14.86
CA ILE A 518 -3.66 -15.44 16.11
C ILE A 518 -3.00 -14.08 16.34
#